data_AF-A0A5E7RDM6-F1
#
_entry.id   AF-A0A5E7RDM6-F1
#
_cell.length_a   1.000
_cell.length_b   1.000
_cell.length_c   1.000
_cell.angle_alpha   90.00
_cell.angle_beta   90.00
_cell.angle_gamma   90.00
#
_symmetry.space_group_name_H-M   'P 1'
#
loop_
_entity.id
_entity.type
_entity.pdbx_description
1 polymer ?
#
loop_
_entity_poly.entity_id
_entity_poly.type
_entity_poly.pdbx_seq_one_letter_code
_entity_poly.pdbx_strand_id
1 'polypeptide(L)'
;MDAPGYLGMCRDVFNKTVRPNVREFPIGKQSVGFDRIEPDPWADVYIEAMAIEKTANQDSNRPRSERQPERRKQKQAQHKDHWTKVEERYLTRAFKEAREASNCYAGWKEEEMPGFHEVRALSLHLYKKPERMDRKSLVMRAKA
;
A
#
# COMPACT_ATOMS: atom_id res chain seq x y z
N MET A 1 12.07 5.03 5.17
CA MET A 1 12.66 3.73 5.52
C MET A 1 13.20 3.86 6.94
N ASP A 2 12.93 2.91 7.81
CA ASP A 2 13.45 2.83 9.18
C ASP A 2 14.71 1.95 9.25
N ALA A 3 15.53 2.14 10.28
CA ALA A 3 16.84 1.48 10.38
C ALA A 3 16.80 -0.07 10.37
N PRO A 4 15.85 -0.75 11.04
CA PRO A 4 15.72 -2.21 10.93
C PRO A 4 15.35 -2.66 9.50
N GLY A 5 14.44 -1.92 8.86
CA GLY A 5 14.02 -2.18 7.48
C GLY A 5 15.15 -1.98 6.47
N TYR A 6 16.05 -1.04 6.71
CA TYR A 6 17.23 -0.82 5.87
C TYR A 6 18.18 -2.03 5.87
N LEU A 7 18.40 -2.66 7.03
CA LEU A 7 19.23 -3.87 7.16
C LEU A 7 18.47 -5.18 6.87
N GLY A 8 17.20 -5.10 6.47
CA GLY A 8 16.39 -6.29 6.17
C GLY A 8 16.12 -7.19 7.38
N MET A 9 16.17 -6.65 8.60
CA MET A 9 16.00 -7.41 9.85
C MET A 9 14.79 -6.94 10.65
N CYS A 10 14.30 -7.78 11.57
CA CYS A 10 13.19 -7.40 12.43
C CYS A 10 13.65 -6.41 13.52
N ARG A 11 12.74 -5.55 13.98
CA ARG A 11 13.02 -4.50 14.96
C ARG A 11 13.59 -5.03 16.28
N ASP A 12 13.15 -6.21 16.71
CA ASP A 12 13.60 -6.80 17.97
C ASP A 12 15.04 -7.30 17.88
N VAL A 13 15.43 -7.87 16.73
CA VAL A 13 16.82 -8.25 16.46
C VAL A 13 17.67 -6.99 16.37
N PHE A 14 17.23 -5.98 15.60
CA PHE A 14 17.94 -4.71 15.49
C PHE A 14 18.21 -4.06 16.85
N ASN A 15 17.20 -3.99 17.72
CA ASN A 15 17.34 -3.39 19.06
C ASN A 15 18.34 -4.14 19.96
N LYS A 16 18.53 -5.44 19.74
CA LYS A 16 19.45 -6.29 20.53
C LYS A 16 20.86 -6.30 19.96
N THR A 17 21.01 -6.32 18.64
CA THR A 17 22.29 -6.58 17.98
C THR A 17 22.93 -5.34 17.38
N VAL A 18 22.14 -4.44 16.79
CA VAL A 18 22.66 -3.26 16.08
C VAL A 18 22.63 -2.05 16.99
N ARG A 19 21.48 -1.79 17.63
CA ARG A 19 21.24 -0.56 18.40
C ARG A 19 22.27 -0.27 19.50
N PRO A 20 22.83 -1.26 20.23
CA PRO A 20 23.90 -0.99 21.20
C PRO A 20 25.23 -0.52 20.57
N ASN A 21 25.43 -0.80 19.28
CA ASN A 21 26.66 -0.55 18.54
C ASN A 21 26.60 0.70 17.65
N VAL A 22 25.46 1.39 17.60
CA VAL A 22 25.26 2.62 16.82
C VAL A 22 24.74 3.74 17.70
N ARG A 23 25.18 4.96 17.43
CA ARG A 23 24.72 6.16 18.15
C ARG A 23 23.29 6.48 17.74
N GLU A 24 22.50 6.78 18.74
CA GLU A 24 21.12 7.22 18.57
C GLU A 24 20.99 8.71 18.89
N PHE A 25 20.15 9.40 18.12
CA PHE A 25 19.80 10.80 18.40
C PHE A 25 18.29 10.97 18.48
N PRO A 26 17.77 11.70 19.48
CA PRO A 26 16.35 11.92 19.60
C PRO A 26 15.86 12.87 18.49
N ILE A 27 14.76 12.50 17.84
CA ILE A 27 14.01 13.35 16.92
C ILE A 27 12.66 13.62 17.58
N GLY A 28 12.44 14.83 18.10
CA GLY A 28 11.20 15.19 18.77
C GLY A 28 10.93 14.38 20.06
N LYS A 29 9.66 14.13 20.38
CA LYS A 29 9.26 13.52 21.67
C LYS A 29 9.32 11.99 21.72
N GLN A 30 9.32 11.30 20.59
CA GLN A 30 9.14 9.84 20.53
C GLN A 30 9.98 9.12 19.47
N SER A 31 10.51 9.83 18.48
CA SER A 31 11.34 9.21 17.44
C SER A 31 12.81 9.24 17.80
N VAL A 32 13.52 8.20 17.35
CA VAL A 32 14.96 8.04 17.48
C VAL A 32 15.53 7.87 16.08
N GLY A 33 16.51 8.70 15.74
CA GLY A 33 17.26 8.63 14.49
C GLY A 33 18.59 7.92 14.67
N PHE A 34 19.10 7.39 13.55
CA PHE A 34 20.41 6.77 13.44
C PHE A 34 21.13 7.41 12.24
N ASP A 35 22.41 7.72 12.40
CA ASP A 35 23.22 8.19 11.27
C ASP A 35 23.57 6.98 10.40
N ARG A 36 23.30 7.05 9.10
CA ARG A 36 23.51 5.93 8.16
C ARG A 36 24.98 5.50 8.08
N ILE A 37 25.90 6.40 8.39
CA ILE A 37 27.35 6.12 8.37
C ILE A 37 27.74 5.02 9.37
N GLU A 38 26.94 4.74 10.40
CA GLU A 38 27.29 3.78 11.45
C GLU A 38 26.69 2.36 11.27
N PRO A 39 25.42 2.20 10.85
CA PRO A 39 24.86 0.90 10.52
C PRO A 39 25.55 0.20 9.35
N ASP A 40 26.08 0.96 8.38
CA ASP A 40 26.74 0.41 7.18
C ASP A 40 28.01 -0.41 7.55
N PRO A 41 28.99 0.15 8.28
CA PRO A 41 30.16 -0.61 8.74
C PRO A 41 29.82 -1.82 9.63
N TRP A 42 28.79 -1.71 10.47
CA TRP A 42 28.33 -2.85 11.27
C TRP A 42 27.82 -3.97 10.38
N ALA A 43 27.08 -3.63 9.33
CA ALA A 43 26.53 -4.59 8.38
C ALA A 43 27.63 -5.29 7.60
N ASP A 44 28.66 -4.56 7.16
CA ASP A 44 29.80 -5.14 6.45
C ASP A 44 30.53 -6.19 7.31
N VAL A 45 30.86 -5.85 8.57
CA VAL A 45 31.49 -6.78 9.52
C VAL A 45 30.60 -8.00 9.78
N TYR A 46 29.29 -7.78 9.92
CA TYR A 46 28.34 -8.87 10.14
C TYR A 46 28.24 -9.80 8.93
N ILE A 47 28.22 -9.24 7.72
CA ILE A 47 28.21 -10.01 6.46
C ILE A 47 29.51 -10.80 6.34
N GLU A 48 30.68 -10.20 6.57
CA GLU A 48 31.96 -10.91 6.53
C GLU A 48 32.00 -12.08 7.53
N ALA A 49 31.47 -11.89 8.73
CA ALA A 49 31.44 -12.93 9.76
C ALA A 49 30.42 -14.05 9.49
N MET A 50 29.29 -13.73 8.85
CA MET A 50 28.13 -14.62 8.74
C MET A 50 27.79 -15.03 7.32
N ALA A 51 28.55 -14.57 6.32
CA ALA A 51 28.35 -14.93 4.93
C ALA A 51 28.49 -16.45 4.77
N ILE A 52 27.39 -17.08 4.38
CA ILE A 52 27.39 -18.48 4.01
C ILE A 52 27.75 -18.54 2.53
N GLU A 53 28.88 -19.16 2.23
CA GLU A 53 29.28 -19.51 0.87
C GLU A 53 28.17 -20.33 0.23
N LYS A 54 27.45 -19.69 -0.71
CA LYS A 54 26.37 -20.34 -1.43
C LYS A 54 27.00 -21.20 -2.50
N THR A 55 27.28 -22.46 -2.19
CA THR A 55 27.68 -23.44 -3.20
C THR A 55 26.60 -23.43 -4.29
N ALA A 56 26.99 -23.04 -5.51
CA ALA A 56 26.09 -23.06 -6.65
C ALA A 56 25.51 -24.47 -6.76
N ASN A 57 24.23 -24.59 -6.41
CA ASN A 57 23.56 -25.88 -6.35
C ASN A 57 23.42 -26.39 -7.79
N GLN A 58 24.30 -27.32 -8.20
CA GLN A 58 24.22 -28.03 -9.48
C GLN A 58 22.96 -28.95 -9.55
N ASP A 59 22.21 -29.06 -8.45
CA ASP A 59 21.04 -29.94 -8.30
C ASP A 59 19.71 -29.24 -8.69
N SER A 60 19.76 -28.15 -9.46
CA SER A 60 18.58 -27.47 -10.03
C SER A 60 17.84 -28.31 -11.09
N ASN A 61 18.35 -29.50 -11.43
CA ASN A 61 17.74 -30.43 -12.38
C ASN A 61 17.02 -31.63 -11.74
N ARG A 62 16.66 -31.60 -10.44
CA ARG A 62 15.78 -32.63 -9.89
C ARG A 62 14.34 -32.41 -10.37
N PRO A 63 13.69 -33.42 -10.98
CA PRO A 63 12.29 -33.32 -11.35
C PRO A 63 11.45 -33.12 -10.09
N ARG A 64 10.78 -31.96 -10.02
CA ARG A 64 9.88 -31.59 -8.95
C ARG A 64 8.74 -32.61 -8.91
N SER A 65 8.61 -33.36 -7.82
CA SER A 65 7.59 -34.40 -7.66
C SER A 65 6.19 -33.87 -8.04
N GLU A 66 5.58 -34.52 -9.03
CA GLU A 66 4.25 -34.25 -9.56
C GLU A 66 3.18 -34.55 -8.50
N ARG A 67 2.90 -33.58 -7.66
CA ARG A 67 1.61 -33.37 -6.97
C ARG A 67 1.70 -32.07 -6.18
N GLN A 68 1.56 -30.96 -6.91
CA GLN A 68 1.09 -29.73 -6.29
C GLN A 68 -0.43 -29.71 -6.42
N PRO A 69 -1.19 -29.58 -5.33
CA PRO A 69 -2.59 -29.26 -5.46
C PRO A 69 -2.70 -27.89 -6.13
N GLU A 70 -3.43 -27.83 -7.25
CA GLU A 70 -3.74 -26.60 -7.95
C GLU A 70 -4.37 -25.62 -6.94
N ARG A 71 -3.62 -24.60 -6.50
CA ARG A 71 -4.18 -23.56 -5.64
C ARG A 71 -5.27 -22.89 -6.45
N ARG A 72 -6.54 -23.20 -6.14
CA ARG A 72 -7.71 -22.60 -6.79
C ARG A 72 -7.62 -21.08 -6.65
N LYS A 73 -7.12 -20.42 -7.70
CA LYS A 73 -7.16 -18.97 -7.80
C LYS A 73 -8.63 -18.59 -7.82
N GLN A 74 -9.01 -17.63 -6.98
CA GLN A 74 -10.35 -17.05 -6.98
C GLN A 74 -10.68 -16.66 -8.44
N LYS A 75 -11.84 -17.09 -8.97
CA LYS A 75 -12.19 -16.96 -10.41
C LYS A 75 -11.94 -15.55 -10.99
N GLN A 76 -12.06 -14.52 -10.15
CA GLN A 76 -11.83 -13.11 -10.52
C GLN A 76 -10.36 -12.79 -10.81
N ALA A 77 -9.41 -13.41 -10.12
CA ALA A 77 -7.98 -13.19 -10.35
C ALA A 77 -7.48 -13.82 -11.67
N GLN A 78 -8.32 -14.65 -12.32
CA GLN A 78 -7.98 -15.30 -13.60
C GLN A 78 -8.25 -14.38 -14.80
N HIS A 79 -9.21 -13.46 -14.70
CA HIS A 79 -9.58 -12.53 -15.77
C HIS A 79 -8.97 -11.12 -15.61
N LYS A 80 -8.13 -10.94 -14.60
CA LYS A 80 -7.50 -9.66 -14.31
C LYS A 80 -6.25 -9.50 -15.18
N ASP A 81 -6.24 -8.55 -16.11
CA ASP A 81 -5.11 -8.31 -17.03
C ASP A 81 -3.76 -8.14 -16.31
N HIS A 82 -3.78 -7.52 -15.12
CA HIS A 82 -2.59 -7.36 -14.29
C HIS A 82 -2.99 -7.26 -12.81
N TRP A 83 -2.19 -7.86 -11.92
CA TRP A 83 -2.53 -7.96 -10.50
C TRP A 83 -2.74 -6.61 -9.78
N THR A 84 -2.07 -5.54 -10.22
CA THR A 84 -2.27 -4.16 -9.71
C THR A 84 -3.40 -3.38 -10.37
N LYS A 85 -4.00 -3.88 -11.47
CA LYS A 85 -5.03 -3.14 -12.21
C LYS A 85 -6.28 -2.94 -11.34
N VAL A 86 -6.76 -1.70 -11.21
CA VAL A 86 -8.06 -1.43 -10.57
C VAL A 86 -9.13 -1.55 -11.66
N GLU A 87 -10.07 -2.47 -11.48
CA GLU A 87 -11.20 -2.62 -12.41
C GLU A 87 -12.37 -1.73 -11.98
N GLU A 88 -13.25 -1.38 -12.92
CA GLU A 88 -14.41 -0.52 -12.70
C GLU A 88 -15.32 -1.01 -11.55
N ARG A 89 -15.47 -2.33 -11.39
CA ARG A 89 -16.24 -2.94 -10.29
C ARG A 89 -15.69 -2.60 -8.90
N TYR A 90 -14.38 -2.42 -8.75
CA TYR A 90 -13.79 -2.03 -7.47
C TYR A 90 -14.20 -0.61 -7.09
N LEU A 91 -14.28 0.28 -8.07
CA LEU A 91 -14.68 1.67 -7.88
C LEU A 91 -16.17 1.76 -7.52
N THR A 92 -17.03 0.98 -8.17
CA THR A 92 -18.45 0.92 -7.83
C THR A 92 -18.68 0.42 -6.39
N ARG A 93 -17.95 -0.62 -5.96
CA ARG A 93 -18.08 -1.17 -4.60
C ARG A 93 -17.57 -0.19 -3.54
N ALA A 94 -16.38 0.35 -3.72
CA ALA A 94 -15.80 1.33 -2.78
C ALA A 94 -16.68 2.58 -2.67
N PHE A 95 -17.29 3.02 -3.78
CA PHE A 95 -18.22 4.13 -3.78
C PHE A 95 -19.52 3.81 -3.02
N LYS A 96 -20.09 2.60 -3.21
CA LYS A 96 -21.28 2.16 -2.45
C LYS A 96 -21.00 2.13 -0.95
N GLU A 97 -19.85 1.57 -0.54
CA GLU A 97 -19.41 1.56 0.87
C GLU A 97 -19.27 2.98 1.44
N ALA A 98 -18.61 3.89 0.71
CA ALA A 98 -18.47 5.28 1.15
C ALA A 98 -19.81 6.02 1.25
N ARG A 99 -20.74 5.77 0.31
CA ARG A 99 -22.09 6.34 0.31
C ARG A 99 -22.88 5.89 1.54
N GLU A 100 -22.88 4.59 1.81
CA GLU A 100 -23.56 4.00 2.98
C GLU A 100 -22.94 4.50 4.29
N ALA A 101 -21.61 4.56 4.38
CA ALA A 101 -20.90 5.09 5.54
C ALA A 101 -21.18 6.58 5.80
N SER A 102 -21.41 7.37 4.74
CA SER A 102 -21.72 8.80 4.87
C SER A 102 -23.13 9.07 5.41
N ASN A 103 -24.04 8.10 5.31
CA ASN A 103 -25.45 8.20 5.71
C ASN A 103 -26.21 9.43 5.12
N CYS A 104 -25.67 10.05 4.07
CA CYS A 104 -26.22 11.29 3.47
C CYS A 104 -27.58 11.08 2.78
N TYR A 105 -27.97 9.83 2.50
CA TYR A 105 -29.15 9.47 1.70
C TYR A 105 -30.09 8.51 2.45
N ALA A 106 -30.14 8.57 3.78
CA ALA A 106 -30.90 7.63 4.62
C ALA A 106 -32.41 7.53 4.30
N GLY A 107 -33.01 8.57 3.71
CA GLY A 107 -34.44 8.63 3.38
C GLY A 107 -34.78 8.31 1.92
N TRP A 108 -33.80 7.95 1.09
CA TRP A 108 -33.98 7.71 -0.34
C TRP A 108 -34.13 6.20 -0.61
N LYS A 109 -34.88 5.82 -1.64
CA LYS A 109 -34.95 4.41 -2.07
C LYS A 109 -33.66 4.03 -2.80
N GLU A 110 -33.28 2.75 -2.81
CA GLU A 110 -32.00 2.30 -3.39
C GLU A 110 -31.86 2.70 -4.87
N GLU A 111 -32.98 2.73 -5.62
CA GLU A 111 -33.04 3.12 -7.03
C GLU A 111 -32.82 4.63 -7.26
N GLU A 112 -33.10 5.44 -6.25
CA GLU A 112 -32.95 6.90 -6.31
C GLU A 112 -31.55 7.33 -5.84
N MET A 113 -30.84 6.47 -5.11
CA MET A 113 -29.55 6.80 -4.53
C MET A 113 -28.47 6.89 -5.59
N PRO A 114 -27.66 7.96 -5.57
CA PRO A 114 -26.67 8.17 -6.61
C PRO A 114 -25.67 7.03 -6.68
N GLY A 115 -25.45 6.53 -7.89
CA GLY A 115 -24.48 5.48 -8.21
C GLY A 115 -23.19 6.04 -8.80
N PHE A 116 -22.16 5.19 -8.87
CA PHE A 116 -20.86 5.57 -9.44
C PHE A 116 -20.96 6.08 -10.89
N HIS A 117 -21.89 5.53 -11.68
CA HIS A 117 -22.12 5.94 -13.07
C HIS A 117 -22.63 7.38 -13.19
N GLU A 118 -23.45 7.85 -12.26
CA GLU A 118 -24.00 9.21 -12.28
C GLU A 118 -22.96 10.23 -11.86
N VAL A 119 -22.13 9.91 -10.86
CA VAL A 119 -20.97 10.73 -10.48
C VAL A 119 -19.99 10.85 -11.63
N ARG A 120 -19.72 9.75 -12.34
CA ARG A 120 -18.86 9.74 -13.52
C ARG A 120 -19.45 10.58 -14.67
N ALA A 121 -20.74 10.44 -14.95
CA ALA A 121 -21.45 11.20 -15.98
C ALA A 121 -21.45 12.71 -15.66
N LEU A 122 -21.76 13.09 -14.42
CA LEU A 122 -21.71 14.47 -13.95
C LEU A 122 -20.30 15.05 -14.02
N SER A 123 -19.27 14.28 -13.63
CA SER A 123 -17.87 14.73 -13.72
C SER A 123 -17.47 15.03 -15.15
N LEU A 124 -17.75 14.12 -16.09
CA LEU A 124 -17.51 14.33 -17.53
C LEU A 124 -18.29 15.53 -18.09
N HIS A 125 -19.53 15.74 -17.63
CA HIS A 125 -20.35 16.89 -18.02
C HIS A 125 -19.78 18.21 -17.50
N LEU A 126 -19.31 18.24 -16.24
CA LEU A 126 -18.66 19.41 -15.63
C LEU A 126 -17.34 19.75 -16.31
N TYR A 127 -16.53 18.75 -16.68
CA TYR A 127 -15.28 18.99 -17.44
C TYR A 127 -15.53 19.55 -18.84
N LYS A 128 -16.67 19.26 -19.45
CA LYS A 128 -17.04 19.77 -20.77
C LYS A 128 -17.68 21.16 -20.75
N LYS A 129 -18.11 21.67 -19.59
CA LYS A 129 -18.59 23.05 -19.46
C LYS A 129 -17.39 23.99 -19.23
N PRO A 130 -17.03 24.88 -20.17
CA PRO A 130 -15.87 25.76 -20.04
C PRO A 130 -16.18 27.01 -19.20
N GLU A 131 -17.09 26.91 -18.22
CA GLU A 131 -17.40 28.02 -17.33
C GLU A 131 -16.75 27.74 -15.96
N ARG A 132 -15.66 28.46 -15.71
CA ARG A 132 -14.92 28.48 -14.44
C ARG A 132 -15.90 28.71 -13.28
N MET A 133 -16.26 27.64 -12.57
CA MET A 133 -16.83 27.77 -11.22
C MET A 133 -15.69 28.15 -10.28
N ASP A 134 -15.63 29.43 -9.91
CA ASP A 134 -14.64 29.96 -8.98
C ASP A 134 -14.81 29.27 -7.61
N ARG A 135 -13.70 28.67 -7.11
CA ARG A 135 -13.65 27.82 -5.91
C ARG A 135 -14.15 28.52 -4.64
N LYS A 136 -14.26 29.85 -4.66
CA LYS A 136 -14.77 30.66 -3.54
C LYS A 136 -16.29 30.55 -3.33
N SER A 137 -17.05 30.16 -4.35
CA SER A 137 -18.52 30.10 -4.27
C SER A 137 -19.07 28.90 -3.50
N LEU A 138 -18.33 27.78 -3.44
CA LEU A 138 -18.78 26.55 -2.77
C LEU A 138 -18.71 26.65 -1.24
N VAL A 139 -17.74 27.41 -0.71
CA VAL A 139 -17.56 27.58 0.74
C VAL A 139 -18.66 28.45 1.37
N MET A 140 -19.30 29.33 0.58
CA MET A 140 -20.34 30.25 1.06
C MET A 140 -21.75 29.64 1.11
N ARG A 141 -21.98 28.45 0.55
CA ARG A 141 -23.31 27.78 0.59
C ARG A 141 -23.42 26.67 1.64
N ALA A 142 -22.32 26.28 2.28
CA ALA A 142 -22.31 25.26 3.34
C ALA A 142 -22.49 25.84 4.76
N LYS A 143 -22.88 27.12 4.88
CA LYS A 143 -23.12 27.82 6.17
C LYS A 143 -24.41 28.64 6.19
N ALA A 144 -25.47 28.17 5.54
CA ALA A 144 -26.82 28.70 5.73
C ALA A 144 -27.76 27.57 6.15
#